data_AF-A0A564FW88-F1
#
_entry.id   AF-A0A564FW88-F1
#
_cell.length_a   1.000
_cell.length_b   1.000
_cell.length_c   1.000
_cell.angle_alpha   90.00
_cell.angle_beta   90.00
_cell.angle_gamma   90.00
#
_symmetry.space_group_name_H-M   'P 1'
#
loop_
_entity.id
_entity.type
_entity.pdbx_description
1 polymer ?
#
loop_
_entity_poly.entity_id
_entity_poly.type
_entity_poly.pdbx_seq_one_letter_code
_entity_poly.pdbx_strand_id
1 'polypeptide(L)'
;MGYAATLPEAKADRHCPQSMIAELMEIADYISHMRTEIAALRANEMTRDRIPTAHEELGNVLEATAGATNTIMEAAEAMLALPDDAEYRANVEAQIYTIFEACAFQDITGQRIGKVVEALRNFELRLARFASAVRARDEGGVDPAEAERRERAERLILNGPQPNGPATAQDDIDALFA
;
A
#
# COMPACT_ATOMS: atom_id res chain seq x y z
N MET A 1 -46.26 -11.16 -69.01
CA MET A 1 -45.03 -10.38 -68.73
C MET A 1 -45.25 -9.73 -67.37
N GLY A 2 -44.79 -10.24 -66.24
CA GLY A 2 -43.46 -10.77 -65.97
C GLY A 2 -42.66 -9.69 -65.25
N TYR A 3 -42.89 -9.50 -63.95
CA TYR A 3 -41.95 -8.83 -63.07
C TYR A 3 -41.96 -9.56 -61.73
N ALA A 4 -40.92 -10.35 -61.51
CA ALA A 4 -40.72 -11.14 -60.32
C ALA A 4 -40.46 -10.22 -59.12
N ALA A 5 -41.26 -10.38 -58.07
CA ALA A 5 -40.98 -9.80 -56.78
C ALA A 5 -39.74 -10.49 -56.18
N THR A 6 -38.62 -9.79 -56.14
CA THR A 6 -37.48 -10.17 -55.30
C THR A 6 -37.85 -9.93 -53.85
N LEU A 7 -38.19 -10.99 -53.14
CA LEU A 7 -38.28 -10.99 -51.67
C LEU A 7 -36.87 -10.74 -51.10
N PRO A 8 -36.72 -9.93 -50.04
CA PRO A 8 -35.46 -9.88 -49.32
C PRO A 8 -35.25 -11.23 -48.62
N GLU A 9 -34.17 -11.95 -48.96
CA GLU A 9 -33.72 -13.08 -48.18
C GLU A 9 -33.37 -12.58 -46.78
N ALA A 10 -34.27 -12.84 -45.83
CA ALA A 10 -33.95 -12.77 -44.41
C ALA A 10 -32.84 -13.80 -44.17
N LYS A 11 -31.60 -13.31 -44.04
CA LYS A 11 -30.46 -14.09 -43.59
C LYS A 11 -30.77 -14.55 -42.16
N ALA A 12 -31.45 -15.69 -42.06
CA ALA A 12 -31.71 -16.34 -40.80
C ALA A 12 -30.35 -16.74 -40.25
N ASP A 13 -29.89 -15.98 -39.27
CA ASP A 13 -28.66 -16.22 -38.52
C ASP A 13 -28.86 -17.46 -37.65
N ARG A 14 -28.94 -18.62 -38.31
CA ARG A 14 -29.03 -19.92 -37.67
C ARG A 14 -27.63 -20.26 -37.18
N HIS A 15 -27.33 -19.88 -35.95
CA HIS A 15 -26.20 -20.46 -35.22
C HIS A 15 -26.31 -21.98 -35.34
N CYS A 16 -25.35 -22.59 -36.04
CA CYS A 16 -25.28 -24.03 -36.16
C CYS A 16 -25.15 -24.60 -34.73
N PRO A 17 -25.86 -25.67 -34.36
CA PRO A 17 -25.74 -26.27 -33.02
C PRO A 17 -24.28 -26.53 -32.59
N GLN A 18 -23.41 -26.80 -33.57
CA GLN A 18 -21.97 -26.98 -33.37
C GLN A 18 -21.23 -25.69 -32.96
N SER A 19 -21.65 -24.50 -33.44
CA SER A 19 -21.04 -23.23 -33.02
C SER A 19 -21.42 -22.86 -31.60
N MET A 20 -22.70 -23.06 -31.22
CA MET A 20 -23.15 -22.83 -29.83
C MET A 20 -22.44 -23.75 -28.84
N ILE A 21 -22.19 -25.02 -29.21
CA ILE A 21 -21.41 -25.94 -28.39
C ILE A 21 -19.95 -25.47 -28.26
N ALA A 22 -19.34 -24.99 -29.35
CA ALA A 22 -17.98 -24.45 -29.30
C ALA A 22 -17.88 -23.21 -28.41
N GLU A 23 -18.82 -22.27 -28.52
CA GLU A 23 -18.89 -21.08 -27.64
C GLU A 23 -19.06 -21.45 -26.17
N LEU A 24 -19.95 -22.40 -25.86
CA LEU A 24 -20.13 -22.86 -24.48
C LEU A 24 -18.88 -23.55 -23.93
N MET A 25 -18.15 -24.29 -24.77
CA MET A 25 -16.86 -24.90 -24.41
C MET A 25 -15.79 -23.84 -24.13
N GLU A 26 -15.72 -22.77 -24.93
CA GLU A 26 -14.80 -21.66 -24.68
C GLU A 26 -15.11 -20.93 -23.37
N ILE A 27 -16.39 -20.71 -23.06
CA ILE A 27 -16.82 -20.12 -21.78
C ILE A 27 -16.45 -21.05 -20.62
N ALA A 28 -16.70 -22.35 -20.75
CA ALA A 28 -16.37 -23.32 -19.72
C ALA A 28 -14.86 -23.41 -19.45
N ASP A 29 -14.05 -23.39 -20.50
CA ASP A 29 -12.59 -23.35 -20.38
C ASP A 29 -12.11 -22.07 -19.70
N TYR A 30 -12.68 -20.92 -20.09
CA TYR A 30 -12.40 -19.64 -19.45
C TYR A 30 -12.76 -19.61 -17.95
N ILE A 31 -13.94 -20.12 -17.57
CA ILE A 31 -14.33 -20.23 -16.15
C ILE A 31 -13.37 -21.15 -15.38
N SER A 32 -12.94 -22.26 -15.99
CA SER A 32 -11.99 -23.19 -15.36
C SER A 32 -10.61 -22.53 -15.17
N HIS A 33 -10.15 -21.76 -16.16
CA HIS A 33 -8.93 -20.97 -16.09
C HIS A 33 -9.01 -19.90 -14.99
N MET A 34 -10.09 -19.10 -14.95
CA MET A 34 -10.31 -18.11 -13.89
C MET A 34 -10.30 -18.73 -12.49
N ARG A 35 -10.99 -19.86 -12.31
CA ARG A 35 -11.00 -20.57 -11.02
C ARG A 35 -9.59 -20.98 -10.58
N THR A 36 -8.73 -21.36 -11.53
CA THR A 36 -7.34 -21.72 -11.27
C THR A 36 -6.52 -20.50 -10.83
N GLU A 37 -6.66 -19.37 -11.50
CA GLU A 37 -5.95 -18.14 -11.14
C GLU A 37 -6.46 -17.52 -9.83
N ILE A 38 -7.77 -17.60 -9.54
CA ILE A 38 -8.34 -17.24 -8.22
C ILE A 38 -7.74 -18.12 -7.12
N ALA A 39 -7.59 -19.43 -7.35
CA ALA A 39 -6.94 -20.30 -6.39
C ALA A 39 -5.46 -19.95 -6.19
N ALA A 40 -4.76 -19.54 -7.25
CA ALA A 40 -3.35 -19.15 -7.22
C ALA A 40 -3.07 -17.87 -6.42
N LEU A 41 -4.06 -16.96 -6.28
CA LEU A 41 -3.97 -15.82 -5.36
C LEU A 41 -3.76 -16.26 -3.91
N ARG A 42 -4.25 -17.46 -3.54
CA ARG A 42 -4.31 -17.95 -2.16
C ARG A 42 -4.90 -16.88 -1.22
N ALA A 43 -5.97 -16.21 -1.65
CA ALA A 43 -6.58 -15.07 -0.94
C ALA A 43 -6.91 -15.38 0.53
N ASN A 44 -7.27 -16.62 0.86
CA ASN A 44 -7.50 -17.06 2.23
C ASN A 44 -6.24 -17.02 3.10
N GLU A 45 -5.08 -17.45 2.60
CA GLU A 45 -3.79 -17.33 3.33
C GLU A 45 -3.46 -15.86 3.57
N MET A 46 -3.69 -15.02 2.56
CA MET A 46 -3.37 -13.59 2.64
C MET A 46 -4.25 -12.87 3.67
N THR A 47 -5.55 -13.12 3.61
CA THR A 47 -6.55 -12.45 4.47
C THR A 47 -6.51 -12.96 5.90
N ARG A 48 -6.18 -14.24 6.13
CA ARG A 48 -6.22 -14.85 7.46
C ARG A 48 -4.89 -14.83 8.21
N ASP A 49 -3.77 -14.66 7.51
CA ASP A 49 -2.44 -14.81 8.12
C ASP A 49 -1.54 -13.60 7.78
N ARG A 50 -1.20 -13.41 6.50
CA ARG A 50 -0.17 -12.43 6.12
C ARG A 50 -0.57 -10.96 6.37
N ILE A 51 -1.79 -10.55 6.00
CA ILE A 51 -2.27 -9.18 6.20
C ILE A 51 -2.48 -8.89 7.69
N PRO A 52 -3.16 -9.75 8.48
CA PRO A 52 -3.27 -9.57 9.92
C PRO A 52 -1.90 -9.46 10.62
N THR A 53 -0.96 -10.34 10.27
CA THR A 53 0.41 -10.30 10.82
C THR A 53 1.09 -8.98 10.48
N ALA A 54 1.00 -8.51 9.23
CA ALA A 54 1.57 -7.22 8.85
C ALA A 54 0.94 -6.05 9.64
N HIS A 55 -0.37 -6.11 9.90
CA HIS A 55 -1.04 -5.10 10.73
C HIS A 55 -0.55 -5.10 12.18
N GLU A 56 -0.40 -6.29 12.77
CA GLU A 56 0.15 -6.45 14.12
C GLU A 56 1.60 -5.94 14.19
N GLU A 57 2.44 -6.26 13.20
CA GLU A 57 3.82 -5.78 13.14
C GLU A 57 3.88 -4.24 13.04
N LEU A 58 3.00 -3.60 12.27
CA LEU A 58 2.89 -2.14 12.24
C LEU A 58 2.43 -1.55 13.58
N GLY A 59 1.48 -2.19 14.26
CA GLY A 59 1.06 -1.78 15.61
C GLY A 59 2.21 -1.83 16.62
N ASN A 60 2.99 -2.91 16.59
CA ASN A 60 4.17 -3.08 17.43
C ASN A 60 5.26 -2.04 17.12
N VAL A 61 5.41 -1.62 15.86
CA VAL A 61 6.31 -0.52 15.49
C VAL A 61 5.85 0.79 16.14
N LEU A 62 4.55 1.10 16.08
CA LEU A 62 3.99 2.31 16.71
C LEU A 62 4.24 2.31 18.22
N GLU A 63 4.00 1.19 18.89
CA GLU A 63 4.23 1.08 20.33
C GLU A 63 5.72 1.23 20.70
N ALA A 64 6.61 0.53 19.99
CA ALA A 64 8.05 0.60 20.25
C ALA A 64 8.62 2.01 20.00
N THR A 65 8.18 2.66 18.92
CA THR A 65 8.62 4.02 18.57
C THR A 65 8.11 5.06 19.56
N ALA A 66 6.84 4.95 19.98
CA ALA A 66 6.26 5.84 20.99
C ALA A 66 6.95 5.65 22.36
N GLY A 67 7.12 4.40 22.80
CA GLY A 67 7.78 4.08 24.06
C GLY A 67 9.22 4.61 24.11
N ALA A 68 10.00 4.36 23.06
CA ALA A 68 11.38 4.84 23.01
C ALA A 68 11.48 6.37 22.94
N THR A 69 10.58 7.02 22.19
CA THR A 69 10.54 8.49 22.13
C THR A 69 10.22 9.08 23.49
N ASN A 70 9.30 8.48 24.25
CA ASN A 70 9.00 8.88 25.61
C ASN A 70 10.24 8.77 26.52
N THR A 71 10.94 7.64 26.49
CA THR A 71 12.19 7.44 27.26
C THR A 71 13.27 8.47 26.88
N ILE A 72 13.41 8.79 25.60
CA ILE A 72 14.39 9.79 25.12
C ILE A 72 14.04 11.18 25.67
N MET A 73 12.75 11.56 25.64
CA MET A 73 12.31 12.85 26.20
C MET A 73 12.51 12.91 27.71
N GLU A 74 12.13 11.86 28.44
CA GLU A 74 12.32 11.78 29.90
C GLU A 74 13.80 11.90 30.29
N ALA A 75 14.69 11.23 29.56
CA ALA A 75 16.13 11.36 29.79
C ALA A 75 16.65 12.77 29.53
N ALA A 76 16.18 13.43 28.45
CA ALA A 76 16.55 14.80 28.14
C ALA A 76 16.01 15.81 29.18
N GLU A 77 14.78 15.62 29.66
CA GLU A 77 14.19 16.40 30.74
C GLU A 77 14.96 16.22 32.05
N ALA A 78 15.32 14.99 32.39
CA ALA A 78 16.13 14.67 33.56
C ALA A 78 17.48 15.39 33.51
N MET A 79 18.14 15.45 32.33
CA MET A 79 19.38 16.21 32.14
C MET A 79 19.22 17.69 32.42
N LEU A 80 18.12 18.32 31.98
CA LEU A 80 17.85 19.74 32.22
C LEU A 80 17.61 20.06 33.70
N ALA A 81 17.14 19.08 34.47
CA ALA A 81 16.87 19.22 35.90
C ALA A 81 18.09 18.96 36.79
N LEU A 82 19.25 18.57 36.23
CA LEU A 82 20.43 18.24 37.02
C LEU A 82 21.05 19.48 37.70
N PRO A 83 21.47 19.36 38.98
CA PRO A 83 22.20 20.42 39.66
C PRO A 83 23.62 20.56 39.11
N ASP A 84 24.14 21.80 39.07
CA ASP A 84 25.53 22.09 38.69
C ASP A 84 26.48 21.79 39.87
N ASP A 85 26.77 20.50 40.06
CA ASP A 85 27.65 19.98 41.10
C ASP A 85 28.78 19.10 40.53
N ALA A 86 29.59 18.52 41.42
CA ALA A 86 30.73 17.69 41.01
C ALA A 86 30.31 16.40 40.26
N GLU A 87 29.05 15.97 40.39
CA GLU A 87 28.50 14.76 39.76
C GLU A 87 27.79 15.06 38.43
N TYR A 88 27.55 16.33 38.10
CA TYR A 88 26.83 16.76 36.89
C TYR A 88 27.26 15.99 35.62
N ARG A 89 28.57 15.90 35.36
CA ARG A 89 29.10 15.18 34.19
C ARG A 89 28.71 13.70 34.18
N ALA A 90 28.83 13.02 35.32
CA ALA A 90 28.52 11.60 35.43
C ALA A 90 27.01 11.35 35.26
N ASN A 91 26.18 12.23 35.82
CA ASN A 91 24.73 12.15 35.69
C ASN A 91 24.26 12.41 34.25
N VAL A 92 24.87 13.39 33.56
CA VAL A 92 24.64 13.63 32.13
C VAL A 92 25.03 12.41 31.30
N GLU A 93 26.21 11.83 31.55
CA GLU A 93 26.69 10.66 30.83
C GLU A 93 25.76 9.45 31.01
N ALA A 94 25.22 9.24 32.22
CA ALA A 94 24.23 8.20 32.48
C ALA A 94 22.95 8.39 31.64
N GLN A 95 22.41 9.62 31.56
CA GLN A 95 21.22 9.90 30.74
C GLN A 95 21.49 9.72 29.24
N ILE A 96 22.69 10.08 28.76
CA ILE A 96 23.09 9.83 27.37
C ILE A 96 23.11 8.32 27.06
N TYR A 97 23.58 7.48 27.98
CA TYR A 97 23.50 6.03 27.80
C TYR A 97 22.06 5.52 27.73
N THR A 98 21.15 6.05 28.56
CA THR A 98 19.72 5.74 28.46
C THR A 98 19.15 6.11 27.09
N ILE A 99 19.54 7.26 26.52
CA ILE A 99 19.12 7.65 25.16
C ILE A 99 19.66 6.67 24.11
N PHE A 100 20.92 6.26 24.20
CA PHE A 100 21.49 5.29 23.26
C PHE A 100 20.80 3.93 23.34
N GLU A 101 20.48 3.47 24.55
CA GLU A 101 19.74 2.22 24.74
C GLU A 101 18.32 2.33 24.18
N ALA A 102 17.63 3.44 24.46
CA ALA A 102 16.30 3.69 23.91
C ALA A 102 16.31 3.63 22.38
N CYS A 103 17.27 4.28 21.72
CA CYS A 103 17.45 4.29 20.26
C CYS A 103 17.57 2.90 19.62
N ALA A 104 17.88 1.84 20.38
CA ALA A 104 17.87 0.47 19.87
C ALA A 104 16.48 0.03 19.33
N PHE A 105 15.40 0.77 19.63
CA PHE A 105 14.08 0.57 19.02
C PHE A 105 14.12 0.57 17.48
N GLN A 106 15.09 1.27 16.89
CA GLN A 106 15.25 1.38 15.44
C GLN A 106 15.52 0.04 14.77
N ASP A 107 16.31 -0.84 15.40
CA ASP A 107 16.62 -2.16 14.84
C ASP A 107 15.36 -3.05 14.80
N ILE A 108 14.65 -3.14 15.93
CA ILE A 108 13.39 -3.89 16.01
C ILE A 108 12.37 -3.32 15.03
N THR A 109 12.27 -2.00 14.93
CA THR A 109 11.36 -1.33 13.99
C THR A 109 11.70 -1.66 12.54
N GLY A 110 12.98 -1.60 12.16
CA GLY A 110 13.45 -1.95 10.83
C GLY A 110 13.12 -3.40 10.45
N GLN A 111 13.35 -4.34 11.37
CA GLN A 111 13.02 -5.75 11.17
C GLN A 111 11.52 -5.96 10.96
N ARG A 112 10.67 -5.33 11.78
CA ARG A 112 9.21 -5.44 11.70
C ARG A 112 8.66 -4.83 10.42
N ILE A 113 9.11 -3.62 10.06
CA ILE A 113 8.76 -2.99 8.77
C ILE A 113 9.20 -3.89 7.61
N GLY A 114 10.37 -4.52 7.70
CA GLY A 114 10.85 -5.49 6.71
C GLY A 114 9.86 -6.62 6.46
N LYS A 115 9.28 -7.22 7.53
CA LYS A 115 8.25 -8.26 7.41
C LYS A 115 6.98 -7.76 6.73
N VAL A 116 6.56 -6.53 7.04
CA VAL A 116 5.39 -5.89 6.42
C VAL A 116 5.61 -5.71 4.92
N VAL A 117 6.77 -5.16 4.55
CA VAL A 117 7.16 -4.96 3.14
C VAL A 117 7.20 -6.30 2.41
N GLU A 118 7.74 -7.35 3.02
CA GLU A 118 7.76 -8.69 2.43
C GLU A 118 6.34 -9.24 2.21
N ALA A 119 5.45 -9.08 3.18
CA ALA A 119 4.05 -9.51 3.05
C ALA A 119 3.34 -8.78 1.90
N LEU A 120 3.52 -7.47 1.78
CA LEU A 120 2.96 -6.66 0.69
C LEU A 120 3.56 -7.03 -0.68
N ARG A 121 4.88 -7.22 -0.76
CA ARG A 121 5.53 -7.65 -2.02
C ARG A 121 5.01 -9.00 -2.50
N ASN A 122 4.81 -9.94 -1.58
CA ASN A 122 4.24 -11.24 -1.89
C ASN A 122 2.78 -11.14 -2.37
N PHE A 123 2.02 -10.19 -1.80
CA PHE A 123 0.66 -9.89 -2.28
C PHE A 123 0.68 -9.35 -3.70
N GLU A 124 1.49 -8.32 -3.94
CA GLU A 124 1.63 -7.67 -5.23
C GLU A 124 2.03 -8.65 -6.33
N LEU A 125 2.97 -9.56 -6.06
CA LEU A 125 3.39 -10.57 -7.04
C LEU A 125 2.23 -11.48 -7.46
N ARG A 126 1.43 -11.95 -6.50
CA ARG A 126 0.28 -12.82 -6.75
C ARG A 126 -0.84 -12.06 -7.46
N LEU A 127 -1.10 -10.83 -7.03
CA LEU A 127 -2.11 -9.97 -7.64
C LEU A 127 -1.73 -9.58 -9.06
N ALA A 128 -0.46 -9.28 -9.33
CA ALA A 128 0.04 -8.97 -10.66
C ALA A 128 -0.10 -10.17 -11.61
N ARG A 129 0.21 -11.39 -11.13
CA ARG A 129 -0.03 -12.61 -11.90
C ARG A 129 -1.52 -12.77 -12.23
N PHE A 130 -2.39 -12.68 -11.24
CA PHE A 130 -3.84 -12.76 -11.46
C PHE A 130 -4.33 -11.69 -12.44
N ALA A 131 -3.92 -10.44 -12.24
CA ALA A 131 -4.27 -9.33 -13.11
C ALA A 131 -3.79 -9.57 -14.55
N SER A 132 -2.59 -10.14 -14.76
CA SER A 132 -2.10 -10.48 -16.10
C SER A 132 -2.92 -11.58 -16.76
N ALA A 133 -3.36 -12.59 -16.00
CA ALA A 133 -4.19 -13.67 -16.52
C ALA A 133 -5.61 -13.20 -16.86
N VAL A 134 -6.16 -12.26 -16.09
CA VAL A 134 -7.46 -11.64 -16.35
C VAL A 134 -7.39 -10.61 -17.49
N ARG A 135 -6.41 -9.69 -17.46
CA ARG A 135 -6.20 -8.65 -18.50
C ARG A 135 -5.76 -9.19 -19.84
N ALA A 136 -5.28 -10.43 -19.94
CA ALA A 136 -5.12 -11.09 -21.24
C ALA A 136 -6.44 -11.18 -22.02
N ARG A 137 -7.60 -10.93 -21.38
CA ARG A 137 -8.93 -10.90 -22.01
C ARG A 137 -9.84 -9.72 -21.61
N ASP A 138 -9.35 -8.75 -20.83
CA ASP A 138 -10.18 -7.67 -20.28
C ASP A 138 -9.70 -6.30 -20.79
N GLU A 139 -10.51 -5.64 -21.62
CA GLU A 139 -10.25 -4.30 -22.21
C GLU A 139 -10.65 -3.14 -21.26
N GLY A 140 -10.98 -3.44 -20.00
CA GLY A 140 -11.42 -2.47 -19.01
C GLY A 140 -10.35 -1.43 -18.64
N GLY A 141 -10.66 -0.15 -18.89
CA GLY A 141 -9.85 1.00 -18.48
C GLY A 141 -9.77 1.22 -16.96
N VAL A 142 -9.09 2.29 -16.54
CA VAL A 142 -8.94 2.66 -15.12
C VAL A 142 -10.29 3.01 -14.50
N ASP A 143 -10.54 2.55 -13.27
CA ASP A 143 -11.75 2.88 -12.49
C ASP A 143 -11.90 4.42 -12.35
N PRO A 144 -13.01 5.01 -12.82
CA PRO A 144 -13.26 6.45 -12.73
C PRO A 144 -13.22 6.99 -11.30
N ALA A 145 -13.66 6.20 -10.31
CA ALA A 145 -13.66 6.63 -8.91
C ALA A 145 -12.23 6.72 -8.34
N GLU A 146 -11.33 5.85 -8.80
CA GLU A 146 -9.93 5.88 -8.43
C GLU A 146 -9.16 7.01 -9.12
N ALA A 147 -9.50 7.31 -10.38
CA ALA A 147 -8.98 8.48 -11.09
C ALA A 147 -9.36 9.79 -10.36
N GLU A 148 -10.61 9.92 -9.94
CA GLU A 148 -11.07 11.10 -9.18
C GLU A 148 -10.44 11.20 -7.78
N ARG A 149 -10.18 10.06 -7.13
CA ARG A 149 -9.45 10.01 -5.85
C ARG A 149 -8.01 10.47 -6.01
N ARG A 150 -7.32 10.04 -7.06
CA ARG A 150 -5.95 10.49 -7.38
C ARG A 150 -5.92 11.98 -7.67
N GLU A 151 -6.85 12.47 -8.47
CA GLU A 151 -6.97 13.89 -8.77
C GLU A 151 -7.21 14.73 -7.49
N ARG A 152 -8.06 14.24 -6.57
CA ARG A 152 -8.23 14.85 -5.24
C ARG A 152 -6.95 14.84 -4.43
N ALA A 153 -6.23 13.73 -4.38
CA ALA A 153 -4.99 13.59 -3.62
C ALA A 153 -3.88 14.51 -4.17
N GLU A 154 -3.75 14.63 -5.49
CA GLU A 154 -2.83 15.57 -6.16
C GLU A 154 -3.19 17.03 -5.87
N ARG A 155 -4.49 17.36 -5.81
CA ARG A 155 -4.94 18.71 -5.39
C ARG A 155 -4.75 18.98 -3.90
N LEU A 156 -4.72 17.94 -3.06
CA LEU A 156 -4.62 18.02 -1.61
C LEU A 156 -3.19 17.74 -1.10
N ILE A 157 -2.17 17.95 -1.94
CA ILE A 157 -0.78 18.00 -1.48
C ILE A 157 -0.63 19.21 -0.55
N LEU A 158 -0.93 19.00 0.72
CA LEU A 158 -0.44 19.85 1.81
C LEU A 158 1.05 19.59 1.87
N ASN A 159 1.85 20.56 1.45
CA ASN A 159 3.28 20.53 1.59
C ASN A 159 3.64 20.44 3.08
N GLY A 160 3.79 19.22 3.59
CA GLY A 160 4.54 18.98 4.82
C GLY A 160 6.01 19.36 4.61
N PRO A 161 6.83 19.40 5.68
CA PRO A 161 8.25 19.69 5.57
C PRO A 161 8.88 18.79 4.50
N GLN A 162 9.26 19.41 3.38
CA GLN A 162 9.77 18.69 2.22
C GLN A 162 11.16 18.16 2.55
N PRO A 163 11.42 16.84 2.43
CA PRO A 163 12.77 16.33 2.54
C PRO A 163 13.55 16.86 1.32
N ASN A 164 14.36 17.90 1.54
CA ASN A 164 15.12 18.67 0.54
C ASN A 164 14.33 19.70 -0.29
N GLY A 165 13.18 20.18 0.19
CA GLY A 165 12.53 21.35 -0.42
C GLY A 165 13.29 22.65 -0.14
N PRO A 166 12.96 23.77 -0.81
CA PRO A 166 13.54 25.06 -0.45
C PRO A 166 13.21 25.32 1.03
N ALA A 167 14.23 25.34 1.88
CA ALA A 167 14.06 25.79 3.25
C ALA A 167 13.54 27.23 3.18
N THR A 168 12.32 27.48 3.67
CA THR A 168 11.83 28.84 3.86
C THR A 168 12.84 29.55 4.76
N ALA A 169 13.40 30.67 4.30
CA ALA A 169 14.39 31.40 5.09
C ALA A 169 13.72 31.90 6.37
N GLN A 170 14.44 31.86 7.49
CA GLN A 170 13.91 32.30 8.79
C GLN A 170 13.41 33.76 8.72
N ASP A 171 14.09 34.60 7.94
CA ASP A 171 13.70 35.99 7.68
C ASP A 171 12.29 36.12 7.08
N ASP A 172 11.86 35.17 6.25
CA ASP A 172 10.52 35.15 5.65
C ASP A 172 9.45 34.74 6.66
N ILE A 173 9.82 33.92 7.66
CA ILE A 173 8.94 33.49 8.75
C ILE A 173 8.74 34.66 9.73
N ASP A 174 9.80 35.38 10.05
CA ASP A 174 9.76 36.48 11.00
C ASP A 174 8.92 37.66 10.45
N ALA A 175 8.90 37.86 9.13
CA ALA A 175 8.08 38.88 8.46
C ALA A 175 6.56 38.63 8.54
N LEU A 176 6.12 37.38 8.79
CA LEU A 176 4.70 37.02 8.93
C LEU A 176 4.12 37.36 10.31
N PHE A 177 4.97 37.55 11.31
CA PHE A 177 4.58 37.82 12.71
C PHE A 177 5.00 39.22 13.19
N ALA A 178 5.42 40.09 12.27
CA ALA A 178 5.80 41.49 12.51
C ALA A 178 4.66 42.48 12.17
#